data_AF-A0A382JZ13-F1
#
_entry.id   AF-A0A382JZ13-F1
#
_cell.length_a   1.000
_cell.length_b   1.000
_cell.length_c   1.000
_cell.angle_alpha   90.00
_cell.angle_beta   90.00
_cell.angle_gamma   90.00
#
_symmetry.space_group_name_H-M   'P 1'
#
loop_
_entity.id
_entity.type
_entity.pdbx_description
1 polymer ?
#
loop_
_entity_poly.entity_id
_entity_poly.type
_entity_poly.pdbx_seq_one_letter_code
_entity_poly.pdbx_strand_id
1 'polypeptide(L)'
;MRYFTLLLTTVSLLVGSVPQNLSYQGFIKASDGTLLPDGSYTVTFRIYEEVTGGVSLWSEEHEIYLKAGMISATLGESTSFTFSTKMNYLELQVNGDVMTPRQKMTSVTYAFHAESAQK
;
A
#
# COMPACT_ATOMS: atom_id res chain seq x y z
N MET A 1 16.00 42.29 -42.68
CA MET A 1 15.25 42.18 -41.41
C MET A 1 15.47 40.78 -40.86
N ARG A 2 16.10 40.67 -39.69
CA ARG A 2 16.59 39.39 -39.11
C ARG A 2 15.52 38.85 -38.17
N TYR A 3 14.93 37.69 -38.49
CA TYR A 3 13.93 37.04 -37.64
C TYR A 3 14.62 36.38 -36.45
N PHE A 4 14.20 36.76 -35.25
CA PHE A 4 14.70 36.26 -33.97
C PHE A 4 13.69 35.22 -33.46
N THR A 5 14.02 33.93 -33.57
CA THR A 5 13.16 32.84 -33.11
C THR A 5 13.42 32.57 -31.63
N LEU A 6 12.42 32.83 -30.79
CA LEU A 6 12.45 32.53 -29.35
C LEU A 6 11.98 31.10 -29.11
N LEU A 7 12.86 30.23 -28.61
CA LEU A 7 12.53 28.87 -28.20
C LEU A 7 12.16 28.89 -26.71
N LEU A 8 10.88 28.66 -26.38
CA LEU A 8 10.40 28.59 -25.01
C LEU A 8 10.52 27.14 -24.50
N THR A 9 11.55 26.85 -23.71
CA THR A 9 11.71 25.56 -23.05
C THR A 9 10.92 25.53 -21.75
N THR A 10 9.82 24.78 -21.71
CA THR A 10 9.10 24.50 -20.48
C THR A 10 9.91 23.53 -19.63
N VAL A 11 10.45 24.00 -18.51
CA VAL A 11 11.04 23.13 -17.48
C VAL A 11 9.90 22.54 -16.66
N SER A 12 9.70 21.23 -16.75
CA SER A 12 8.80 20.51 -15.85
C SER A 12 9.59 20.12 -14.61
N LEU A 13 9.17 20.58 -13.44
CA LEU A 13 9.73 20.12 -12.16
C LEU A 13 9.15 18.73 -11.86
N LEU A 14 9.99 17.70 -11.98
CA LEU A 14 9.67 16.38 -11.45
C LEU A 14 9.83 16.44 -9.92
N VAL A 15 8.72 16.66 -9.21
CA VAL A 15 8.68 16.43 -7.76
C VAL A 15 8.66 14.91 -7.57
N GLY A 16 9.84 14.30 -7.43
CA GLY A 16 9.95 12.90 -7.08
C GLY A 16 9.56 12.72 -5.61
N SER A 17 8.36 12.20 -5.35
CA SER A 17 8.02 11.69 -4.02
C SER A 17 8.84 10.42 -3.76
N VAL A 18 9.55 10.36 -2.64
CA VAL A 18 10.24 9.13 -2.21
C VAL A 18 9.16 8.05 -2.03
N PRO A 19 9.24 6.92 -2.77
CA PRO A 19 8.29 5.83 -2.60
C PRO A 19 8.26 5.36 -1.15
N GLN A 20 7.08 5.28 -0.57
CA GLN A 20 6.90 4.81 0.80
C GLN A 20 6.38 3.38 0.76
N ASN A 21 7.06 2.50 1.50
CA ASN A 21 6.68 1.11 1.63
C ASN A 21 6.13 0.84 3.02
N LEU A 22 5.12 -0.03 3.10
CA LEU A 22 4.53 -0.49 4.35
C LEU A 22 4.61 -2.02 4.43
N SER A 23 5.33 -2.56 5.40
CA SER A 23 5.31 -4.00 5.65
C SER A 23 4.01 -4.40 6.35
N TYR A 24 3.34 -5.42 5.82
CA TYR A 24 2.16 -6.03 6.40
C TYR A 24 2.43 -7.48 6.76
N GLN A 25 2.10 -7.89 7.97
CA GLN A 25 2.19 -9.27 8.43
C GLN A 25 0.98 -9.64 9.27
N GLY A 26 0.51 -10.88 9.14
CA GLY A 26 -0.63 -11.36 9.92
C GLY A 26 -0.92 -12.83 9.69
N PHE A 27 -1.98 -13.32 10.32
CA PHE A 27 -2.52 -14.65 10.09
C PHE A 27 -3.94 -14.51 9.53
N ILE A 28 -4.22 -15.23 8.44
CA ILE A 28 -5.55 -15.30 7.86
C ILE A 28 -6.24 -16.56 8.37
N LYS A 29 -7.46 -16.38 8.87
CA LYS A 29 -8.32 -17.45 9.36
C LYS A 29 -9.55 -17.59 8.46
N ALA A 30 -10.00 -18.83 8.28
CA ALA A 30 -11.28 -19.13 7.66
C ALA A 30 -12.44 -18.77 8.61
N SER A 31 -13.66 -18.82 8.08
CA SER A 31 -14.88 -18.52 8.82
C SER A 31 -15.12 -19.46 10.01
N ASP A 32 -14.59 -20.67 9.97
CA ASP A 32 -14.63 -21.65 11.07
C ASP A 32 -13.56 -21.40 12.16
N GLY A 33 -12.72 -20.37 11.99
CA GLY A 33 -11.66 -19.99 12.89
C GLY A 33 -10.33 -20.75 12.71
N THR A 34 -10.27 -21.71 11.78
CA THR A 34 -9.02 -22.39 11.41
C THR A 34 -8.12 -21.48 10.58
N LEU A 35 -6.82 -21.73 10.58
CA LEU A 35 -5.88 -21.00 9.71
C LEU A 35 -6.09 -21.45 8.26
N LEU A 36 -5.97 -20.51 7.33
CA LEU A 36 -5.99 -20.86 5.90
C LEU A 36 -4.87 -21.87 5.59
N PRO A 37 -5.16 -22.92 4.79
CA PRO A 37 -4.15 -23.87 4.35
C PRO A 37 -3.05 -23.22 3.52
N ASP A 38 -1.89 -23.89 3.50
CA ASP A 38 -0.76 -23.50 2.66
C ASP A 38 -1.16 -23.48 1.18
N GLY A 39 -0.79 -22.43 0.48
CA GLY A 39 -1.17 -22.23 -0.93
C GLY A 39 -0.94 -20.82 -1.42
N SER A 40 -1.06 -20.61 -2.73
CA SER A 40 -1.02 -19.28 -3.33
C SER A 40 -2.40 -18.64 -3.33
N TYR A 41 -2.48 -17.40 -2.87
CA TYR A 41 -3.70 -16.62 -2.81
C TYR A 41 -3.48 -15.26 -3.46
N THR A 42 -4.48 -14.79 -4.19
CA THR A 42 -4.53 -13.41 -4.67
C THR A 42 -5.05 -12.54 -3.53
N VAL A 43 -4.21 -11.63 -3.04
CA VAL A 43 -4.55 -10.72 -1.96
C VAL A 43 -4.55 -9.29 -2.48
N THR A 44 -5.71 -8.65 -2.43
CA THR A 44 -5.84 -7.22 -2.71
C THR A 44 -5.87 -6.46 -1.39
N PHE A 45 -4.94 -5.52 -1.23
CA PHE A 45 -4.90 -4.58 -0.12
C PHE A 45 -5.54 -3.27 -0.55
N ARG A 46 -6.36 -2.68 0.31
CA ARG A 46 -6.97 -1.38 0.07
C ARG A 46 -6.91 -0.50 1.30
N ILE A 47 -6.63 0.79 1.09
CA ILE A 47 -6.59 1.77 2.16
C ILE A 47 -7.79 2.69 2.07
N TYR A 48 -8.44 2.93 3.21
CA TYR A 48 -9.65 3.73 3.35
C TYR A 48 -9.53 4.77 4.46
N GLU A 49 -10.30 5.85 4.32
CA GLU A 49 -10.52 6.84 5.38
C GLU A 49 -11.57 6.39 6.39
N GLU A 50 -12.58 5.66 5.92
CA GLU A 50 -13.75 5.24 6.68
C GLU A 50 -13.65 3.77 7.11
N VAL A 51 -14.23 3.43 8.27
CA VAL A 51 -14.23 2.05 8.80
C VAL A 51 -15.08 1.09 7.97
N THR A 52 -16.11 1.61 7.30
CA THR A 52 -17.04 0.87 6.43
C THR A 52 -17.48 1.77 5.28
N GLY A 53 -17.66 1.22 4.08
CA GLY A 53 -18.03 2.02 2.91
C GLY A 53 -16.86 2.87 2.38
N GLY A 54 -17.18 4.02 1.80
CA GLY A 54 -16.19 4.96 1.26
C GLY A 54 -15.51 4.50 -0.03
N VAL A 55 -14.69 5.40 -0.59
CA VAL A 55 -13.84 5.13 -1.77
C VAL A 55 -12.45 4.73 -1.29
N SER A 56 -11.86 3.71 -1.91
CA SER A 56 -10.47 3.34 -1.62
C SER A 56 -9.53 4.47 -2.03
N LEU A 57 -8.72 4.94 -1.10
CA LEU A 57 -7.66 5.93 -1.37
C LEU A 57 -6.50 5.30 -2.15
N TRP A 58 -6.31 4.00 -1.99
CA TRP A 58 -5.25 3.23 -2.62
C TRP A 58 -5.64 1.75 -2.68
N SER A 59 -5.11 1.04 -3.68
CA SER A 59 -5.29 -0.40 -3.86
C SER A 59 -4.05 -1.01 -4.50
N GLU A 60 -3.68 -2.21 -4.07
CA GLU A 60 -2.61 -3.00 -4.66
C GLU A 60 -2.93 -4.49 -4.53
N GLU A 61 -2.55 -5.27 -5.53
CA GLU A 61 -2.80 -6.70 -5.59
C GLU A 61 -1.47 -7.46 -5.60
N HIS A 62 -1.41 -8.55 -4.84
CA HIS A 62 -0.27 -9.43 -4.74
C HIS A 62 -0.71 -10.88 -4.86
N GLU A 63 0.10 -11.70 -5.53
CA GLU A 63 0.05 -13.15 -5.34
C GLU A 63 0.98 -13.54 -4.19
N ILE A 64 0.43 -14.11 -3.12
CA ILE A 64 1.16 -14.45 -1.90
C ILE A 64 0.98 -15.93 -1.60
N TYR A 65 2.09 -16.63 -1.39
CA TYR A 65 2.07 -17.98 -0.83
C TYR A 65 1.93 -17.91 0.69
N LEU A 66 0.79 -18.37 1.20
CA LEU A 66 0.55 -18.50 2.64
C LEU A 66 1.21 -19.79 3.13
N LYS A 67 1.85 -19.70 4.31
CA LYS A 67 2.40 -20.84 5.03
C LYS A 67 1.91 -20.81 6.47
N ALA A 68 1.24 -21.87 6.91
CA ALA A 68 0.52 -21.95 8.18
C ALA A 68 -0.43 -20.74 8.39
N GLY A 69 -1.13 -20.34 7.33
CA GLY A 69 -2.02 -19.16 7.32
C GLY A 69 -1.33 -17.81 7.50
N MET A 70 0.00 -17.75 7.55
CA MET A 70 0.75 -16.50 7.69
C MET A 70 0.84 -15.78 6.35
N ILE A 71 0.51 -14.49 6.37
CA ILE A 71 0.68 -13.56 5.25
C ILE A 71 1.79 -12.57 5.56
N SER A 72 2.59 -12.26 4.55
CA SER A 72 3.60 -11.20 4.59
C SER A 72 3.65 -10.50 3.24
N ALA A 73 3.58 -9.17 3.24
CA ALA A 73 3.64 -8.35 2.03
C ALA A 73 4.36 -7.03 2.29
N THR A 74 4.98 -6.48 1.25
CA THR A 74 5.48 -5.10 1.24
C THR A 74 4.56 -4.30 0.34
N LEU A 75 3.78 -3.41 0.93
CA LEU A 75 2.81 -2.56 0.23
C LEU A 75 3.50 -1.31 -0.30
N GLY A 76 3.12 -0.87 -1.50
CA GLY A 76 3.67 0.34 -2.14
C GLY A 76 4.74 0.07 -3.20
N GLU A 77 5.05 -1.21 -3.48
CA GLU A 77 6.07 -1.59 -4.46
C GLU A 77 5.57 -1.48 -5.90
N SER A 78 4.35 -1.96 -6.17
CA SER A 78 3.77 -1.96 -7.53
C SER A 78 2.97 -0.69 -7.78
N THR A 79 2.28 -0.21 -6.76
CA THR A 79 1.47 1.01 -6.76
C THR A 79 1.96 1.87 -5.60
N SER A 80 2.83 2.84 -5.91
CA SER A 80 3.34 3.74 -4.89
C SER A 80 2.21 4.57 -4.25
N PHE A 81 2.38 4.91 -2.98
CA PHE A 81 1.49 5.82 -2.28
C PHE A 81 2.28 6.75 -1.35
N THR A 82 1.63 7.84 -0.97
CA THR A 82 2.15 8.79 0.03
C THR A 82 1.24 8.73 1.25
N PHE A 83 1.82 8.50 2.42
CA PHE A 83 1.09 8.52 3.68
C PHE A 83 0.33 9.84 3.84
N SER A 84 -0.95 9.74 4.17
CA SER A 84 -1.79 10.89 4.50
C SER A 84 -2.57 10.61 5.78
N THR A 85 -3.03 11.67 6.44
CA THR A 85 -3.89 11.58 7.64
C THR A 85 -5.26 10.94 7.37
N LYS A 86 -5.59 10.68 6.11
CA LYS A 86 -6.81 9.99 5.68
C LYS A 86 -6.63 8.48 5.55
N MET A 87 -5.40 7.96 5.61
CA MET A 87 -5.12 6.53 5.49
C MET A 87 -5.30 5.83 6.85
N ASN A 88 -6.55 5.58 7.23
CA ASN A 88 -6.91 5.15 8.57
C ASN A 88 -7.19 3.66 8.70
N TYR A 89 -7.61 3.01 7.63
CA TYR A 89 -8.08 1.62 7.65
C TYR A 89 -7.51 0.84 6.47
N LEU A 90 -7.03 -0.37 6.76
CA LEU A 90 -6.58 -1.35 5.78
C LEU A 90 -7.64 -2.45 5.65
N GLU A 91 -8.02 -2.73 4.41
CA GLU A 91 -8.89 -3.83 4.04
C GLU A 91 -8.08 -4.86 3.24
N LEU A 92 -8.32 -6.14 3.53
CA LEU A 92 -7.77 -7.24 2.76
C LEU A 92 -8.91 -7.94 2.04
N GLN A 93 -8.69 -8.29 0.79
CA GLN A 93 -9.54 -9.19 0.03
C GLN A 93 -8.71 -10.39 -0.40
N VAL A 94 -9.11 -11.60 -0.03
CA VAL A 94 -8.38 -12.84 -0.32
C VAL A 94 -9.21 -13.68 -1.29
N ASN A 95 -8.70 -13.96 -2.49
CA ASN A 95 -9.38 -14.74 -3.54
C ASN A 95 -10.82 -14.28 -3.87
N GLY A 96 -11.14 -13.00 -3.68
CA GLY A 96 -12.51 -12.50 -3.87
C GLY A 96 -13.22 -12.13 -2.57
N ASP A 97 -12.86 -12.77 -1.45
CA ASP A 97 -13.55 -12.60 -0.18
C ASP A 97 -12.97 -11.43 0.62
N VAL A 98 -13.81 -10.45 0.93
CA VAL A 98 -13.42 -9.28 1.72
C VAL A 98 -13.36 -9.65 3.20
N MET A 99 -12.20 -9.43 3.80
CA MET A 99 -11.95 -9.66 5.22
C MET A 99 -12.49 -8.50 6.04
N THR A 100 -13.39 -8.81 6.98
CA THR A 100 -14.03 -7.83 7.86
C THR A 100 -13.79 -8.18 9.34
N PRO A 101 -13.73 -7.18 10.25
CA PRO A 101 -13.75 -5.74 9.97
C PRO A 101 -12.42 -5.23 9.37
N ARG A 102 -12.44 -4.03 8.76
CA ARG A 102 -11.21 -3.36 8.34
C ARG A 102 -10.28 -3.15 9.54
N GLN A 103 -8.99 -3.31 9.31
CA GLN A 103 -7.98 -3.14 10.33
C GLN A 103 -7.61 -1.66 10.44
N LYS A 104 -7.70 -1.10 11.65
CA LYS A 104 -7.26 0.27 11.89
C LYS A 104 -5.74 0.33 11.71
N MET A 105 -5.30 1.14 10.75
CA MET A 105 -3.90 1.50 10.61
C MET A 105 -3.56 2.41 11.78
N THR A 106 -2.69 1.92 12.65
CA THR A 106 -2.15 2.69 13.76
C THR A 106 -0.67 2.87 13.51
N SER A 107 -0.11 4.02 13.89
CA SER A 107 1.31 4.33 13.73
C SER A 107 2.22 3.49 14.65
N VAL A 108 1.95 2.21 14.84
CA VAL A 108 2.85 1.32 15.57
C VAL A 108 4.03 1.04 14.64
N THR A 109 5.04 1.87 14.84
CA THR A 109 6.34 1.94 14.16
C THR A 109 6.28 2.33 12.69
N TYR A 110 6.14 3.65 12.46
CA TYR A 110 6.93 4.31 11.42
C TYR A 110 8.37 3.79 11.55
N ALA A 111 8.84 2.97 10.61
CA ALA A 111 10.26 2.76 10.42
C ALA A 111 10.82 4.09 9.88
N PHE A 112 11.05 5.05 10.78
CA PHE A 112 12.00 6.14 10.52
C PHE A 112 13.38 5.51 10.40
N HIS A 113 13.72 4.96 9.23
CA HIS A 113 15.10 5.04 8.80
C HIS A 113 15.32 6.48 8.38
N ALA A 114 15.78 7.29 9.34
CA ALA A 114 16.34 8.60 9.06
C ALA A 114 17.47 8.42 8.06
N GLU A 115 17.29 8.90 6.83
CA GLU A 115 18.42 9.18 5.96
C GLU A 115 19.15 10.38 6.56
N SER A 116 20.10 10.09 7.45
CA SER A 116 21.17 11.00 7.80
C SER A 116 22.47 10.30 7.41
N ALA A 117 22.80 10.36 6.13
CA ALA A 117 24.15 10.12 5.65
C ALA A 117 24.64 11.42 5.02
N GLN A 118 25.01 12.37 5.87
CA GLN A 118 25.93 13.41 5.48
C GLN A 118 27.35 12.88 5.64
N LYS A 119 28.04 12.69 4.52
CA LYS A 119 29.45 13.06 4.40
C LYS A 119 29.85 13.27 2.94
#